data_AF-A0A7C1PVB1-F1
#
_entry.id   AF-A0A7C1PVB1-F1
#
_cell.length_a   1.000
_cell.length_b   1.000
_cell.length_c   1.000
_cell.angle_alpha   90.00
_cell.angle_beta   90.00
_cell.angle_gamma   90.00
#
_symmetry.space_group_name_H-M   'P 1'
#
loop_
_entity.id
_entity.type
_entity.pdbx_description
1 polymer ?
#
loop_
_entity_poly.entity_id
_entity_poly.type
_entity_poly.pdbx_seq_one_letter_code
_entity_poly.pdbx_strand_id
1 'polypeptide(L)'
;MNIDKLKKVIQEANPEIMELNEGCEVIYGDEISDPSPVLLGMYKMSFDETKVFNPYNKDDSGYLIEILGRPIRLADVLIAIEKANLEYPISIYASGECYRSFGFEHDGKERLFDWNSKDNNLDNQSDECKEFLIKLLVK
;
A
#
# COMPACT_ATOMS: atom_id res chain seq x y z
N MET A 1 -3.11 -8.60 -15.51
CA MET A 1 -2.36 -7.48 -14.90
C MET A 1 -1.85 -7.97 -13.55
N ASN A 2 -0.55 -7.93 -13.25
CA ASN A 2 -0.01 -8.51 -12.01
C ASN A 2 0.20 -7.42 -10.95
N ILE A 3 -0.93 -6.89 -10.45
CA ILE A 3 -0.95 -5.84 -9.42
C ILE A 3 -0.28 -6.33 -8.12
N ASP A 4 -0.39 -7.60 -7.79
CA ASP A 4 0.20 -8.19 -6.58
C ASP A 4 1.73 -8.13 -6.59
N LYS A 5 2.36 -8.37 -7.75
CA LYS A 5 3.80 -8.17 -7.91
C LYS A 5 4.20 -6.71 -7.71
N LEU A 6 3.41 -5.76 -8.22
CA LEU A 6 3.67 -4.34 -8.01
C LEU A 6 3.58 -3.99 -6.52
N LYS A 7 2.51 -4.42 -5.85
CA LYS A 7 2.31 -4.21 -4.41
C LYS A 7 3.50 -4.75 -3.61
N LYS A 8 3.95 -5.98 -3.93
CA LYS A 8 5.09 -6.62 -3.27
C LYS A 8 6.39 -5.82 -3.43
N VAL A 9 6.70 -5.36 -4.64
CA VAL A 9 7.90 -4.53 -4.89
C VAL A 9 7.84 -3.23 -4.08
N ILE A 10 6.67 -2.59 -4.00
CA ILE A 10 6.50 -1.37 -3.21
C ILE A 10 6.62 -1.64 -1.72
N GLN A 11 6.05 -2.73 -1.22
CA GLN A 11 6.15 -3.16 0.18
C GLN A 11 7.59 -3.53 0.57
N GLU A 12 8.34 -4.18 -0.31
CA GLU A 12 9.77 -4.47 -0.10
C GLU A 12 10.60 -3.17 -0.05
N ALA A 13 10.23 -2.18 -0.86
CA ALA A 13 10.86 -0.87 -0.85
C ALA A 13 10.47 -0.04 0.38
N ASN A 14 9.27 -0.20 0.92
CA ASN A 14 8.82 0.47 2.15
C ASN A 14 8.19 -0.52 3.16
N PRO A 15 9.02 -1.23 3.96
CA PRO A 15 8.55 -2.24 4.90
C PRO A 15 7.56 -1.73 5.95
N GLU A 16 7.58 -0.43 6.26
CA GLU A 16 6.64 0.22 7.19
C GLU A 16 5.17 0.07 6.75
N ILE A 17 4.91 -0.21 5.46
CA ILE A 17 3.58 -0.53 4.96
C ILE A 17 3.02 -1.79 5.65
N MET A 18 3.89 -2.74 5.94
CA MET A 18 3.56 -4.05 6.53
C MET A 18 3.67 -4.05 8.06
N GLU A 19 4.08 -2.94 8.67
CA GLU A 19 4.07 -2.80 10.12
C GLU A 19 2.64 -2.60 10.62
N LEU A 20 2.26 -3.34 11.65
CA LEU A 20 0.92 -3.27 12.23
C LEU A 20 0.72 -1.92 12.93
N ASN A 21 0.18 -0.96 12.19
CA ASN A 21 -0.11 0.41 12.62
C ASN A 21 -1.54 0.81 12.23
N GLU A 22 -1.94 2.04 12.57
CA GLU A 22 -3.27 2.55 12.23
C GLU A 22 -3.59 2.48 10.73
N GLY A 23 -4.75 1.90 10.41
CA GLY A 23 -5.23 1.76 9.02
C GLY A 23 -4.63 0.59 8.24
N CYS A 24 -4.01 -0.39 8.90
CA CYS A 24 -3.59 -1.64 8.26
C CYS A 24 -4.76 -2.60 8.03
N GLU A 25 -4.70 -3.30 6.91
CA GLU A 25 -5.55 -4.44 6.56
C GLU A 25 -4.93 -5.73 7.11
N VAL A 26 -5.77 -6.61 7.65
CA VAL A 26 -5.36 -7.90 8.23
C VAL A 26 -6.34 -9.00 7.83
N ILE A 27 -5.84 -10.23 7.67
CA ILE A 27 -6.69 -11.42 7.53
C ILE A 27 -6.80 -12.10 8.90
N TYR A 28 -8.03 -12.39 9.31
CA TYR A 28 -8.34 -13.13 10.52
C TYR A 28 -9.18 -14.36 10.17
N GLY A 29 -8.60 -15.56 10.26
CA GLY A 29 -9.25 -16.78 9.80
C GLY A 29 -9.35 -16.87 8.27
N ASP A 30 -10.43 -17.43 7.74
CA ASP A 30 -10.62 -17.66 6.29
C ASP A 30 -11.27 -16.47 5.54
N GLU A 31 -11.55 -15.35 6.22
CA GLU A 31 -12.21 -14.18 5.62
C GLU A 31 -11.32 -12.92 5.69
N ILE A 32 -11.23 -12.20 4.56
CA ILE A 32 -10.58 -10.89 4.49
C ILE A 32 -11.51 -9.89 5.22
N SER A 33 -10.99 -9.27 6.28
CA SER A 33 -11.73 -8.23 7.01
C SER A 33 -11.39 -6.86 6.43
N ASP A 34 -12.40 -6.00 6.25
CA ASP A 34 -12.21 -4.60 5.82
C ASP A 34 -11.27 -3.84 6.76
N PRO A 35 -10.48 -2.85 6.27
CA PRO A 35 -9.58 -2.04 7.08
C PRO A 35 -10.33 -1.36 8.23
N SER A 36 -10.08 -1.84 9.46
CA SER A 36 -10.62 -1.24 10.67
C SER A 36 -9.66 -0.17 11.19
N PRO A 37 -10.13 1.02 11.62
CA PRO A 37 -9.29 2.02 12.25
C PRO A 37 -8.78 1.46 13.58
N VAL A 38 -7.60 0.85 13.56
CA VAL A 38 -6.89 0.34 14.75
C VAL A 38 -7.78 -0.52 15.63
N LEU A 39 -7.85 -1.81 15.35
CA LEU A 39 -8.20 -2.74 16.42
C LEU A 39 -6.96 -2.97 17.32
N LEU A 40 -6.62 -1.97 18.15
CA LEU A 40 -6.23 -2.27 19.53
C LEU A 40 -7.55 -2.67 20.21
N GLY A 41 -7.97 -3.91 19.95
CA GLY A 41 -9.32 -4.36 20.30
C GLY A 41 -9.57 -4.29 21.80
N MET A 42 -10.40 -3.34 22.23
CA MET A 42 -11.24 -3.51 23.41
C MET A 42 -12.63 -3.94 22.92
N TYR A 43 -12.89 -5.25 22.94
CA TYR A 43 -14.25 -5.77 22.84
C TYR A 43 -14.79 -6.02 24.25
N LYS A 44 -15.95 -5.44 24.57
CA LYS A 44 -16.68 -5.73 25.81
C LYS A 44 -17.46 -7.04 25.63
N MET A 45 -16.80 -8.18 25.81
CA MET A 45 -17.48 -9.46 25.92
C MET A 45 -18.05 -9.60 27.33
N SER A 46 -19.36 -9.34 27.47
CA SER A 46 -20.13 -9.42 28.71
C SER A 46 -19.75 -8.39 29.80
N PHE A 47 -20.69 -8.14 30.71
CA PHE A 47 -20.73 -6.93 31.55
C PHE A 47 -19.56 -6.77 32.55
N ASP A 48 -18.70 -7.79 32.74
CA ASP A 48 -17.78 -7.83 33.88
C ASP A 48 -16.29 -8.00 33.53
N GLU A 49 -15.89 -8.14 32.26
CA GLU A 49 -14.46 -8.28 31.93
C GLU A 49 -14.05 -7.46 30.70
N THR A 50 -13.06 -6.59 30.88
CA THR A 50 -12.31 -5.97 29.77
C THR A 50 -11.10 -6.84 29.48
N LYS A 51 -11.11 -7.57 28.37
CA LYS A 51 -9.92 -8.28 27.89
C LYS A 51 -9.17 -7.40 26.91
N VAL A 52 -7.94 -7.05 27.25
CA VAL A 52 -7.00 -6.36 26.35
C VAL A 52 -6.31 -7.43 25.52
N PHE A 53 -6.63 -7.50 24.23
CA PHE A 53 -5.90 -8.38 23.30
C PHE A 53 -4.62 -7.66 22.87
N ASN A 54 -3.48 -8.30 23.11
CA ASN A 54 -2.19 -7.83 22.63
C ASN A 54 -1.87 -8.56 21.31
N PRO A 55 -1.96 -7.91 20.13
CA PRO A 55 -1.60 -8.55 18.86
C PRO A 55 -0.11 -8.92 18.76
N TYR A 56 0.71 -8.47 19.71
CA TYR A 56 2.13 -8.84 19.83
C TYR A 56 2.37 -10.15 20.60
N ASN A 57 1.34 -10.74 21.22
CA ASN A 57 1.43 -12.10 21.74
C ASN A 57 1.03 -13.08 20.63
N LYS A 58 2.02 -13.70 19.98
CA LYS A 58 1.81 -15.06 19.48
C LYS A 58 1.57 -15.93 20.70
N ASP A 59 0.33 -16.28 21.01
CA ASP A 59 0.03 -17.34 21.95
C ASP A 59 -0.49 -18.59 21.22
N ASP A 60 -0.42 -19.73 21.91
CA ASP A 60 -0.56 -21.12 21.44
C ASP A 60 -1.94 -21.49 20.86
N SER A 61 -2.68 -20.54 20.29
CA SER A 61 -4.05 -20.73 19.77
C SER A 61 -4.13 -21.12 18.29
N GLY A 62 -3.03 -21.08 17.53
CA GLY A 62 -2.96 -21.63 16.17
C GLY A 62 -3.66 -20.82 15.07
N TYR A 63 -4.04 -19.56 15.31
CA TYR A 63 -4.63 -18.70 14.29
C TYR A 63 -3.56 -17.83 13.62
N LEU A 64 -3.41 -17.98 12.29
CA LEU A 64 -2.48 -17.20 11.48
C LEU A 64 -3.08 -15.80 11.26
N ILE A 65 -2.43 -14.78 11.80
CA ILE A 65 -2.67 -13.37 11.45
C ILE A 65 -1.76 -13.07 10.26
N GLU A 66 -2.33 -12.87 9.06
CA GLU A 66 -1.59 -12.31 7.93
C GLU A 66 -1.82 -10.80 7.90
N ILE A 67 -0.73 -10.02 7.98
CA ILE A 67 -0.77 -8.57 7.84
C ILE A 67 -0.69 -8.27 6.34
N LEU A 68 -1.71 -7.60 5.80
CA LEU A 68 -1.74 -7.14 4.41
C LEU A 68 -1.11 -5.74 4.25
N GLY A 69 -1.00 -5.03 5.38
CA GLY A 69 -0.41 -3.69 5.47
C GLY A 69 -1.44 -2.59 5.26
N ARG A 70 -1.01 -1.33 5.33
CA ARG A 70 -1.87 -0.17 5.01
C ARG A 70 -2.04 0.01 3.50
N PRO A 71 -3.09 0.72 3.03
CA PRO A 71 -3.22 1.09 1.63
C PRO A 71 -1.96 1.78 1.09
N ILE A 72 -1.54 1.37 -0.12
CA ILE A 72 -0.37 1.92 -0.80
C ILE A 72 -0.72 3.30 -1.35
N ARG A 73 0.01 4.32 -0.87
CA ARG A 73 -0.18 5.73 -1.22
C ARG A 73 0.87 6.17 -2.22
N LEU A 74 0.69 7.36 -2.80
CA LEU A 74 1.69 7.93 -3.71
C LEU A 74 3.10 8.00 -3.09
N ALA A 75 3.21 8.35 -1.81
CA ALA A 75 4.51 8.45 -1.13
C ALA A 75 5.28 7.12 -1.16
N ASP A 76 4.58 5.99 -1.00
CA ASP A 76 5.17 4.65 -1.05
C ASP A 76 5.69 4.31 -2.44
N VAL A 77 4.93 4.70 -3.47
CA VAL A 77 5.33 4.55 -4.87
C VAL A 77 6.60 5.36 -5.15
N LEU A 78 6.69 6.58 -4.64
CA LEU A 78 7.87 7.43 -4.82
C LEU A 78 9.11 6.86 -4.15
N ILE A 79 8.97 6.28 -2.94
CA ILE A 79 10.06 5.57 -2.26
C ILE A 79 10.51 4.36 -3.09
N ALA A 80 9.55 3.59 -3.64
CA ALA A 80 9.86 2.45 -4.49
C ALA A 80 10.61 2.86 -5.77
N ILE A 81 10.18 3.96 -6.40
CA ILE A 81 10.85 4.54 -7.57
C ILE A 81 12.28 4.98 -7.24
N GLU A 82 12.49 5.68 -6.14
CA GLU A 82 13.81 6.10 -5.69
C GLU A 82 14.73 4.88 -5.48
N LYS A 83 14.23 3.83 -4.80
CA LYS A 83 14.99 2.61 -4.52
C LYS A 83 15.22 1.72 -5.74
N ALA A 84 14.41 1.84 -6.79
CA ALA A 84 14.57 1.07 -8.02
C ALA A 84 15.85 1.44 -8.80
N ASN A 85 16.53 2.53 -8.42
CA ASN A 85 17.77 3.02 -9.03
C ASN A 85 17.70 3.03 -10.56
N LEU A 86 16.67 3.71 -11.07
CA LEU A 86 16.37 3.75 -12.49
C LEU A 86 17.48 4.46 -13.26
N GLU A 87 17.78 3.96 -14.45
CA GLU A 87 18.84 4.52 -15.32
C GLU A 87 18.47 5.88 -15.95
N TYR A 88 17.21 6.29 -15.80
CA TYR A 88 16.65 7.48 -16.44
C TYR A 88 16.02 8.43 -15.40
N PRO A 89 16.07 9.75 -15.67
CA PRO A 89 15.47 10.74 -14.79
C PRO A 89 13.95 10.62 -14.79
N ILE A 90 13.36 10.82 -13.62
CA ILE A 90 11.91 10.99 -13.45
C ILE A 90 11.65 12.41 -13.00
N SER A 91 10.68 13.02 -13.66
CA SER A 91 10.21 14.36 -13.33
C SER A 91 8.79 14.29 -12.79
N ILE A 92 8.57 14.98 -11.68
CA ILE A 92 7.28 15.00 -10.98
C ILE A 92 6.73 16.41 -11.07
N TYR A 93 5.51 16.55 -11.58
CA TYR A 93 4.86 17.84 -11.74
C TYR A 93 3.45 17.80 -11.16
N ALA A 94 3.02 18.91 -10.58
CA ALA A 94 1.62 19.08 -10.19
C ALA A 94 0.81 19.52 -11.41
N SER A 95 -0.28 18.81 -11.71
CA SER A 95 -1.19 19.15 -12.82
C SER A 95 -2.60 19.42 -12.25
N GLY A 96 -2.93 20.70 -12.14
CA GLY A 96 -4.21 21.12 -11.56
C GLY A 96 -4.34 20.87 -10.05
N GLU A 97 -5.56 21.02 -9.53
CA GLU A 97 -5.80 21.00 -8.08
C GLU A 97 -5.86 19.60 -7.45
N CYS A 98 -6.01 18.54 -8.26
CA CYS A 98 -6.41 17.22 -7.77
C CYS A 98 -5.67 16.04 -8.41
N TYR A 99 -4.75 16.31 -9.34
CA TYR A 99 -3.92 15.32 -9.98
C TYR A 99 -2.45 15.67 -9.78
N ARG A 100 -1.64 14.63 -9.61
CA ARG A 100 -0.18 14.75 -9.79
C ARG A 100 0.17 13.97 -11.04
N SER A 101 0.74 14.65 -12.02
CA SER A 101 1.25 13.99 -13.22
C SER A 101 2.72 13.65 -13.03
N PHE A 102 3.07 12.45 -13.45
CA PHE A 102 4.42 11.95 -13.43
C PHE A 102 4.87 11.80 -14.88
N GLY A 103 5.97 12.47 -15.22
CA GLY A 103 6.63 12.32 -16.49
C GLY A 103 7.92 11.53 -16.31
N PHE A 104 8.11 10.51 -17.13
CA PHE A 104 9.44 9.94 -17.30
C PHE A 104 9.78 9.87 -18.79
N GLU A 105 11.04 10.15 -19.09
CA GLU A 105 11.56 10.00 -20.44
C GLU A 105 12.19 8.61 -20.56
N HIS A 106 11.67 7.82 -21.48
CA HIS A 106 12.22 6.51 -21.81
C HIS A 106 12.28 6.38 -23.33
N ASP A 107 13.46 6.08 -23.87
CA ASP A 107 13.74 6.00 -25.31
C ASP A 107 13.37 7.28 -26.08
N GLY A 108 13.60 8.45 -25.50
CA GLY A 108 13.27 9.74 -26.11
C GLY A 108 11.76 10.02 -26.23
N LYS A 109 10.93 9.22 -25.55
CA LYS A 109 9.48 9.43 -25.47
C LYS A 109 9.12 9.80 -24.03
N GLU A 110 8.52 10.97 -23.89
CA GLU A 110 7.85 11.34 -22.65
C GLU A 110 6.63 10.45 -22.47
N ARG A 111 6.55 9.80 -21.32
CA ARG A 111 5.35 9.09 -20.88
C ARG A 111 4.83 9.78 -19.63
N LEU A 112 3.57 10.18 -19.72
CA LEU A 112 2.82 10.80 -18.64
C LEU A 112 1.87 9.77 -18.04
N PHE A 113 1.75 9.78 -16.72
CA PHE A 113 0.61 9.17 -16.04
C PHE A 113 0.14 10.07 -14.90
N ASP A 114 -1.14 9.94 -14.55
CA ASP A 114 -1.76 10.74 -13.51
C ASP A 114 -2.04 9.88 -12.27
N TRP A 115 -1.74 10.44 -11.11
CA TRP A 115 -2.21 9.95 -9.83
C TRP A 115 -3.36 10.82 -9.34
N ASN A 116 -4.50 10.20 -9.04
CA ASN A 116 -5.64 10.86 -8.45
C ASN A 116 -5.39 11.10 -6.95
N SER A 117 -5.05 12.33 -6.57
CA SER A 117 -4.74 12.64 -5.17
C SER A 117 -5.98 12.71 -4.27
N LYS A 118 -7.20 12.76 -4.83
CA LYS A 118 -8.44 12.69 -4.03
C LYS A 118 -8.68 11.28 -3.47
N ASP A 119 -8.17 10.27 -4.17
CA ASP A 119 -8.27 8.87 -3.77
C ASP A 119 -6.87 8.29 -3.72
N ASN A 120 -6.17 8.53 -2.62
CA ASN A 120 -4.74 8.23 -2.49
C ASN A 120 -4.49 6.75 -2.15
N ASN A 121 -5.12 5.84 -2.90
CA ASN A 121 -4.96 4.39 -2.80
C ASN A 121 -4.60 3.83 -4.19
N LEU A 122 -3.51 3.07 -4.29
CA LEU A 122 -3.08 2.39 -5.51
C LEU A 122 -4.21 1.56 -6.15
N ASP A 123 -5.03 0.89 -5.34
CA ASP A 123 -6.11 0.02 -5.85
C ASP A 123 -7.21 0.80 -6.57
N ASN A 124 -7.35 2.09 -6.25
CA ASN A 124 -8.35 2.98 -6.84
C ASN A 124 -7.80 3.82 -8.00
N GLN A 125 -6.52 3.67 -8.35
CA GLN A 125 -5.94 4.35 -9.52
C GLN A 125 -6.40 3.71 -10.82
N SER A 126 -6.27 4.46 -11.92
CA SER A 126 -6.61 3.97 -13.26
C SER A 126 -5.73 2.78 -13.66
N ASP A 127 -6.23 1.94 -14.55
CA ASP A 127 -5.49 0.78 -15.04
C ASP A 127 -4.23 1.23 -15.80
N GLU A 128 -4.28 2.36 -16.51
CA GLU A 128 -3.11 2.94 -17.18
C GLU A 128 -2.00 3.31 -16.18
N CYS A 129 -2.37 3.88 -15.03
CA CYS A 129 -1.42 4.18 -13.95
C CYS A 129 -0.78 2.90 -13.39
N LYS A 130 -1.60 1.87 -13.11
CA LYS A 130 -1.11 0.59 -12.60
C LYS A 130 -0.20 -0.13 -13.60
N GLU A 131 -0.57 -0.16 -14.88
CA GLU A 131 0.24 -0.77 -15.94
C GLU A 131 1.58 -0.07 -16.13
N PHE A 132 1.57 1.26 -16.05
CA PHE A 132 2.78 2.06 -16.08
C PHE A 132 3.71 1.67 -14.92
N LEU A 133 3.19 1.65 -13.69
CA LEU A 133 3.98 1.36 -12.50
C LEU A 133 4.52 -0.07 -12.53
N ILE A 134 3.74 -1.03 -13.07
CA ILE A 134 4.21 -2.39 -13.32
C ILE A 134 5.42 -2.38 -14.27
N LYS A 135 5.33 -1.70 -15.42
CA LYS A 135 6.46 -1.63 -16.38
C LYS A 135 7.70 -0.95 -15.80
N LEU A 136 7.49 -0.02 -14.89
CA LEU A 136 8.56 0.75 -14.26
C LEU A 136 9.28 -0.04 -13.17
N LEU A 137 8.54 -0.72 -12.29
CA LEU A 137 9.05 -1.28 -11.04
C LEU A 137 9.15 -2.81 -11.04
N VAL A 138 8.36 -3.51 -11.86
CA VAL A 138 8.33 -4.98 -11.90
C VAL A 138 9.24 -5.47 -13.03
N LYS A 139 10.36 -6.09 -12.64
CA LYS A 139 11.33 -6.72 -13.56
C LYS A 139 11.02 -8.19 -13.84
#